data_AF-Q1JU91-F1
#
_entry.id   AF-Q1JU91-F1
#
_cell.length_a   1.000
_cell.length_b   1.000
_cell.length_c   1.000
_cell.angle_alpha   90.00
_cell.angle_beta   90.00
_cell.angle_gamma   90.00
#
_symmetry.space_group_name_H-M   'P 1'
#
loop_
_entity.id
_entity.type
_entity.pdbx_description
1 polymer ?
#
loop_
_entity_poly.entity_id
_entity_poly.type
_entity_poly.pdbx_seq_one_letter_code
_entity_poly.pdbx_strand_id
1 'polypeptide(L)'
;MNKKNIAIAMSGLTVLASAAPVFAASSFTADYNYTVVQGKYQKVITGLQDGLKNGKITNIDVIFDGSSIGEVVPGSDAAAAATKLKSLVDDKLDNLGDGKYVQFNVTYTTKSIITKAELKNYYNQLESSKDRILIGNEPQDTGTKGLIKADTDGTTAVAADAPLKLSDIFTFSYDEVTGVLKAEPTSKVSAGKVQGLKYGNTGATNYTSGAEISVPTTGLTLTADTTATTDVNISDVMSAFKFNGTDTISGFPAGSSASTLRASIKVINAKEESIDVDSSSHRTAEDLAEKYVFKPEDVNKTYEALTDLYKEGITSNLITQDGGKYQVVLFAQGKRLTTKG
;
A
#
# COMPACT_ATOMS: atom_id res chain seq x y z
N MET A 1 -0.34 -2.77 -50.34
CA MET A 1 -0.68 -3.83 -49.37
C MET A 1 0.28 -3.73 -48.20
N ASN A 2 -0.21 -3.33 -47.03
CA ASN A 2 0.33 -3.77 -45.73
C ASN A 2 -0.74 -3.47 -44.66
N LYS A 3 -1.72 -4.37 -44.60
CA LYS A 3 -2.62 -4.51 -43.46
C LYS A 3 -1.74 -4.99 -42.29
N LYS A 4 -1.53 -4.14 -41.29
CA LYS A 4 -1.14 -4.60 -39.96
C LYS A 4 -2.38 -4.47 -39.08
N ASN A 5 -3.04 -5.61 -38.91
CA ASN A 5 -4.18 -5.79 -38.03
C ASN A 5 -3.71 -5.47 -36.60
N ILE A 6 -4.33 -4.47 -35.96
CA ILE A 6 -4.23 -4.26 -34.51
C ILE A 6 -5.24 -5.23 -33.90
N ALA A 7 -4.72 -6.28 -33.26
CA ALA A 7 -5.52 -7.16 -32.42
C ALA A 7 -5.90 -6.38 -31.15
N ILE A 8 -7.19 -6.08 -30.99
CA ILE A 8 -7.72 -5.51 -29.75
C ILE A 8 -7.82 -6.66 -28.75
N ALA A 9 -7.01 -6.60 -27.70
CA ALA A 9 -7.13 -7.51 -26.57
C ALA A 9 -8.44 -7.22 -25.85
N MET A 10 -9.31 -8.23 -25.87
CA MET A 10 -10.65 -8.34 -25.29
C MET A 10 -10.85 -7.50 -24.02
N SER A 11 -11.87 -6.63 -24.02
CA SER A 11 -12.34 -5.95 -22.81
C SER A 11 -13.73 -6.46 -22.43
N GLY A 12 -13.91 -6.92 -21.19
CA GLY A 12 -15.22 -7.33 -20.67
C GLY A 12 -15.96 -6.12 -20.07
N LEU A 13 -17.15 -5.80 -20.58
CA LEU A 13 -18.06 -4.81 -20.01
C LEU A 13 -19.11 -5.54 -19.16
N THR A 14 -19.14 -5.28 -17.84
CA THR A 14 -20.19 -5.81 -16.96
C THR A 14 -21.20 -4.70 -16.65
N VAL A 15 -22.47 -4.93 -17.02
CA VAL A 15 -23.59 -4.01 -16.77
C VAL A 15 -24.37 -4.47 -15.54
N LEU A 16 -24.63 -3.51 -14.66
CA LEU A 16 -25.41 -3.67 -13.43
C LEU A 16 -26.67 -2.81 -13.49
N ALA A 17 -27.85 -3.44 -13.56
CA ALA A 17 -29.12 -2.75 -13.59
C ALA A 17 -29.78 -2.77 -12.20
N SER A 18 -29.87 -1.62 -11.53
CA SER A 18 -30.71 -1.39 -10.35
C SER A 18 -31.08 0.08 -10.27
N ALA A 19 -32.38 0.39 -10.35
CA ALA A 19 -32.90 1.75 -10.16
C ALA A 19 -32.93 2.07 -8.66
N ALA A 20 -31.98 2.86 -8.17
CA ALA A 20 -32.00 3.41 -6.81
C ALA A 20 -32.15 4.94 -6.84
N PRO A 21 -33.05 5.54 -6.03
CA PRO A 21 -33.20 6.99 -5.91
C PRO A 21 -31.92 7.64 -5.38
N VAL A 22 -31.59 8.81 -5.91
CA VAL A 22 -30.60 9.71 -5.32
C VAL A 22 -31.22 10.34 -4.06
N PHE A 23 -30.39 10.79 -3.11
CA PHE A 23 -30.65 11.69 -1.96
C PHE A 23 -30.58 11.06 -0.55
N ALA A 24 -29.46 11.32 0.12
CA ALA A 24 -29.34 12.10 1.37
C ALA A 24 -27.83 12.27 1.65
N ALA A 25 -27.34 13.51 1.69
CA ALA A 25 -25.93 13.79 1.94
C ALA A 25 -25.60 13.45 3.40
N SER A 26 -24.99 12.28 3.62
CA SER A 26 -24.23 12.05 4.84
C SER A 26 -22.99 12.95 4.81
N SER A 27 -22.55 13.46 5.96
CA SER A 27 -21.27 14.20 6.11
C SER A 27 -20.04 13.33 5.84
N PHE A 28 -20.23 12.15 5.24
CA PHE A 28 -19.20 11.21 4.83
C PHE A 28 -18.82 11.48 3.38
N THR A 29 -17.73 12.22 3.20
CA THR A 29 -17.05 12.31 1.90
C THR A 29 -16.10 11.14 1.78
N ALA A 30 -16.35 10.26 0.81
CA ALA A 30 -15.50 9.12 0.54
C ALA A 30 -14.38 9.52 -0.44
N ASP A 31 -13.16 9.08 -0.17
CA ASP A 31 -12.04 9.14 -1.12
C ASP A 31 -12.28 8.17 -2.27
N TYR A 32 -12.93 7.03 -1.98
CA TYR A 32 -13.26 6.00 -2.95
C TYR A 32 -14.72 5.55 -2.84
N ASN A 33 -15.37 5.35 -3.98
CA ASN A 33 -16.73 4.83 -4.06
C ASN A 33 -16.73 3.52 -4.82
N TYR A 34 -17.30 2.49 -4.21
CA TYR A 34 -17.45 1.15 -4.78
C TYR A 34 -18.93 0.79 -4.79
N THR A 35 -19.35 0.08 -5.84
CA THR A 35 -20.67 -0.53 -5.88
C THR A 35 -20.51 -2.00 -6.24
N VAL A 36 -21.19 -2.87 -5.50
CA VAL A 36 -21.06 -4.32 -5.56
C VAL A 36 -22.46 -4.92 -5.69
N VAL A 37 -22.59 -6.00 -6.44
CA VAL A 37 -23.85 -6.74 -6.50
C VAL A 37 -24.09 -7.58 -5.28
N GLN A 38 -25.37 -7.75 -4.94
CA GLN A 38 -25.84 -8.62 -3.88
C GLN A 38 -25.21 -10.02 -3.98
N GLY A 39 -25.16 -10.65 -5.15
CA GLY A 39 -24.57 -11.99 -5.31
C GLY A 39 -23.09 -12.12 -4.86
N LYS A 40 -22.39 -11.00 -4.63
CA LYS A 40 -20.99 -10.95 -4.15
C LYS A 40 -20.86 -10.36 -2.74
N TYR A 41 -21.96 -10.10 -2.02
CA TYR A 41 -21.94 -9.42 -0.72
C TYR A 41 -21.08 -10.15 0.31
N GLN A 42 -21.07 -11.49 0.32
CA GLN A 42 -20.30 -12.28 1.28
C GLN A 42 -18.80 -11.96 1.23
N LYS A 43 -18.24 -11.72 0.02
CA LYS A 43 -16.84 -11.33 -0.14
C LYS A 43 -16.57 -9.94 0.48
N VAL A 44 -17.52 -9.02 0.32
CA VAL A 44 -17.44 -7.67 0.93
C VAL A 44 -17.45 -7.80 2.45
N ILE A 45 -18.38 -8.57 3.02
CA ILE A 45 -18.46 -8.78 4.46
C ILE A 45 -17.18 -9.40 5.01
N THR A 46 -16.67 -10.47 4.39
CA THR A 46 -15.41 -11.09 4.83
C THR A 46 -14.25 -10.10 4.80
N GLY A 47 -14.10 -9.32 3.72
CA GLY A 47 -13.05 -8.31 3.60
C GLY A 47 -13.14 -7.22 4.68
N LEU A 48 -14.36 -6.76 4.99
CA LEU A 48 -14.59 -5.79 6.07
C LEU A 48 -14.32 -6.40 7.45
N GLN A 49 -14.71 -7.66 7.69
CA GLN A 49 -14.42 -8.38 8.94
C GLN A 49 -12.92 -8.55 9.15
N ASP A 50 -12.18 -8.91 8.11
CA ASP A 50 -10.72 -9.05 8.21
C ASP A 50 -10.04 -7.70 8.42
N GLY A 51 -10.52 -6.64 7.77
CA GLY A 51 -10.10 -5.26 8.00
C GLY A 51 -10.35 -4.76 9.43
N LEU A 52 -11.43 -5.19 10.08
CA LEU A 52 -11.69 -4.92 11.50
C LEU A 52 -10.72 -5.70 12.39
N LYS A 53 -10.57 -7.02 12.17
CA LYS A 53 -9.71 -7.90 12.98
C LYS A 53 -8.25 -7.51 12.93
N ASN A 54 -7.77 -7.07 11.77
CA ASN A 54 -6.39 -6.68 11.58
C ASN A 54 -6.12 -5.21 11.99
N GLY A 55 -7.16 -4.44 12.35
CA GLY A 55 -7.01 -3.07 12.82
C GLY A 55 -6.78 -2.03 11.71
N LYS A 56 -6.99 -2.39 10.44
CA LYS A 56 -6.97 -1.44 9.32
C LYS A 56 -8.23 -0.58 9.28
N ILE A 57 -9.38 -1.14 9.62
CA ILE A 57 -10.66 -0.42 9.67
C ILE A 57 -10.88 0.09 11.08
N THR A 58 -11.12 1.39 11.22
CA THR A 58 -11.37 2.05 12.49
C THR A 58 -12.86 2.29 12.75
N ASN A 59 -13.66 2.47 11.69
CA ASN A 59 -15.11 2.58 11.78
C ASN A 59 -15.81 2.07 10.52
N ILE A 60 -17.01 1.53 10.69
CA ILE A 60 -17.96 1.25 9.61
C ILE A 60 -19.35 1.76 10.02
N ASP A 61 -19.83 2.79 9.35
CA ASP A 61 -21.25 3.17 9.43
C ASP A 61 -22.04 2.41 8.38
N VAL A 62 -23.13 1.77 8.81
CA VAL A 62 -23.97 0.94 7.95
C VAL A 62 -25.30 1.62 7.71
N ILE A 63 -25.64 1.78 6.44
CA ILE A 63 -26.85 2.46 5.97
C ILE A 63 -27.68 1.47 5.17
N PHE A 64 -28.97 1.36 5.46
CA PHE A 64 -29.94 0.63 4.66
C PHE A 64 -30.93 1.62 4.05
N ASP A 65 -30.97 1.66 2.72
CA ASP A 65 -31.91 2.51 1.96
C ASP A 65 -31.94 3.98 2.44
N GLY A 66 -30.75 4.55 2.63
CA GLY A 66 -30.56 5.94 3.06
C GLY A 66 -30.66 6.18 4.57
N SER A 67 -31.09 5.18 5.36
CA SER A 67 -31.19 5.27 6.81
C SER A 67 -30.05 4.53 7.51
N SER A 68 -29.36 5.18 8.44
CA SER A 68 -28.37 4.48 9.27
C SER A 68 -29.04 3.38 10.09
N ILE A 69 -28.47 2.18 10.06
CA ILE A 69 -28.94 1.02 10.84
C ILE A 69 -27.96 0.62 11.94
N GLY A 70 -26.75 1.17 11.95
CA GLY A 70 -25.80 0.97 13.02
C GLY A 70 -24.37 1.34 12.65
N GLU A 71 -23.53 1.36 13.68
CA GLU A 71 -22.10 1.64 13.59
C GLU A 71 -21.31 0.46 14.17
N VAL A 72 -20.20 0.13 13.52
CA VAL A 72 -19.28 -0.92 13.94
C VAL A 72 -17.87 -0.34 14.10
N VAL A 73 -17.43 -0.28 15.34
CA VAL A 73 -16.07 0.08 15.75
C VAL A 73 -15.38 -1.15 16.36
N PRO A 74 -14.10 -1.43 16.04
CA PRO A 74 -13.37 -2.59 16.56
C PRO A 74 -13.30 -2.67 18.08
N GLY A 75 -13.23 -1.51 18.76
CA GLY A 75 -13.04 -1.45 20.22
C GLY A 75 -11.82 -2.25 20.69
N SER A 76 -11.88 -2.80 21.91
CA SER A 76 -10.87 -3.71 22.44
C SER A 76 -11.04 -5.17 21.98
N ASP A 77 -12.17 -5.52 21.36
CA ASP A 77 -12.49 -6.87 20.87
C ASP A 77 -12.92 -6.82 19.40
N ALA A 78 -11.92 -6.82 18.51
CA ALA A 78 -12.12 -6.75 17.08
C ALA A 78 -12.88 -7.96 16.49
N ALA A 79 -12.84 -9.12 17.16
CA ALA A 79 -13.56 -10.31 16.73
C ALA A 79 -15.07 -10.18 17.00
N ALA A 80 -15.45 -9.60 18.14
CA ALA A 80 -16.83 -9.25 18.44
C ALA A 80 -17.39 -8.20 17.46
N ALA A 81 -16.59 -7.17 17.13
CA ALA A 81 -16.98 -6.17 16.13
C ALA A 81 -17.22 -6.77 14.74
N ALA A 82 -16.34 -7.67 14.29
CA ALA A 82 -16.50 -8.39 13.03
C ALA A 82 -17.78 -9.25 13.02
N THR A 83 -18.12 -9.88 14.15
CA THR A 83 -19.36 -10.67 14.28
C THR A 83 -20.60 -9.75 14.24
N LYS A 84 -20.56 -8.64 14.98
CA LYS A 84 -21.61 -7.61 14.99
C LYS A 84 -21.91 -7.09 13.57
N LEU A 85 -20.86 -6.82 12.77
CA LEU A 85 -21.03 -6.38 11.38
C LEU A 85 -21.88 -7.37 10.59
N LYS A 86 -21.54 -8.66 10.62
CA LYS A 86 -22.29 -9.69 9.89
C LYS A 86 -23.73 -9.74 10.37
N SER A 87 -23.97 -9.85 11.68
CA SER A 87 -25.31 -9.92 12.24
C SER A 87 -26.19 -8.71 11.91
N LEU A 88 -25.60 -7.53 11.70
CA LEU A 88 -26.34 -6.31 11.37
C LEU A 88 -26.92 -6.33 9.94
N VAL A 89 -26.27 -7.04 9.01
CA VAL A 89 -26.54 -6.91 7.57
C VAL A 89 -26.90 -8.21 6.85
N ASP A 90 -26.64 -9.38 7.45
CA ASP A 90 -26.81 -10.69 6.78
C ASP A 90 -28.23 -10.84 6.21
N ASP A 91 -29.26 -10.71 7.05
CA ASP A 91 -30.66 -10.86 6.63
C ASP A 91 -31.08 -9.84 5.57
N LYS A 92 -30.54 -8.61 5.67
CA LYS A 92 -30.84 -7.50 4.74
C LYS A 92 -30.17 -7.68 3.39
N LEU A 93 -28.97 -8.26 3.36
CA LEU A 93 -28.19 -8.50 2.14
C LEU A 93 -28.60 -9.79 1.45
N ASP A 94 -28.99 -10.82 2.19
CA ASP A 94 -29.42 -12.09 1.62
C ASP A 94 -30.76 -11.95 0.89
N ASN A 95 -31.65 -11.11 1.41
CA ASN A 95 -32.96 -10.81 0.85
C ASN A 95 -33.10 -9.35 0.41
N LEU A 96 -32.06 -8.80 -0.22
CA LEU A 96 -32.06 -7.40 -0.63
C LEU A 96 -33.10 -7.17 -1.74
N GLY A 97 -34.17 -6.44 -1.42
CA GLY A 97 -35.24 -6.15 -2.37
C GLY A 97 -34.79 -5.32 -3.58
N ASP A 98 -35.52 -5.41 -4.68
CA ASP A 98 -35.26 -4.63 -5.89
C ASP A 98 -35.23 -3.11 -5.59
N GLY A 99 -34.20 -2.43 -6.10
CA GLY A 99 -33.99 -1.00 -5.88
C GLY A 99 -33.53 -0.62 -4.46
N LYS A 100 -33.41 -1.59 -3.54
CA LYS A 100 -32.85 -1.38 -2.20
C LYS A 100 -31.33 -1.56 -2.21
N TYR A 101 -30.68 -0.96 -1.22
CA TYR A 101 -29.24 -1.06 -1.04
C TYR A 101 -28.84 -1.05 0.42
N VAL A 102 -27.68 -1.67 0.69
CA VAL A 102 -26.92 -1.48 1.93
C VAL A 102 -25.64 -0.75 1.57
N GLN A 103 -25.28 0.28 2.31
CA GLN A 103 -24.05 1.04 2.10
C GLN A 103 -23.19 0.99 3.37
N PHE A 104 -21.91 0.69 3.18
CA PHE A 104 -20.88 0.71 4.21
C PHE A 104 -20.00 1.93 4.00
N ASN A 105 -20.05 2.86 4.92
CA ASN A 105 -19.13 3.99 4.98
C ASN A 105 -17.98 3.60 5.91
N VAL A 106 -16.86 3.22 5.31
CA VAL A 106 -15.70 2.65 5.97
C VAL A 106 -14.65 3.72 6.17
N THR A 107 -14.20 3.92 7.40
CA THR A 107 -12.98 4.67 7.71
C THR A 107 -11.86 3.68 8.00
N TYR A 108 -10.75 3.79 7.28
CA TYR A 108 -9.63 2.87 7.40
C TYR A 108 -8.29 3.61 7.33
N THR A 109 -7.23 2.95 7.77
CA THR A 109 -5.87 3.47 7.71
C THR A 109 -5.03 2.72 6.68
N THR A 110 -4.11 3.41 6.02
CA THR A 110 -3.11 2.81 5.11
C THR A 110 -1.99 2.08 5.84
N LYS A 111 -2.02 2.08 7.17
CA LYS A 111 -1.05 1.41 8.04
C LYS A 111 -0.76 -0.04 7.58
N SER A 112 0.50 -0.33 7.31
CA SER A 112 0.97 -1.72 7.19
C SER A 112 1.09 -2.33 8.59
N ILE A 113 0.58 -3.54 8.71
CA ILE A 113 0.75 -4.37 9.90
C ILE A 113 2.01 -5.17 9.67
N ILE A 114 2.95 -5.11 10.61
CA ILE A 114 4.11 -6.00 10.60
C ILE A 114 3.81 -7.17 11.53
N THR A 115 3.65 -8.35 10.96
CA THR A 115 3.50 -9.57 11.74
C THR A 115 4.83 -10.04 12.33
N LYS A 116 4.76 -10.89 13.36
CA LYS A 116 5.97 -11.52 13.94
C LYS A 116 6.75 -12.32 12.89
N ALA A 117 6.06 -13.04 12.02
CA ALA A 117 6.68 -13.84 10.97
C ALA A 117 7.44 -12.96 9.95
N GLU A 118 6.83 -11.86 9.51
CA GLU A 118 7.47 -10.90 8.60
C GLU A 118 8.69 -10.25 9.24
N LEU A 119 8.58 -9.83 10.50
CA LEU A 119 9.71 -9.22 11.21
C LEU A 119 10.85 -10.22 11.49
N LYS A 120 10.52 -11.48 11.78
CA LYS A 120 11.52 -12.56 11.91
C LYS A 120 12.23 -12.82 10.57
N ASN A 121 11.51 -12.81 9.46
CA ASN A 121 12.11 -12.95 8.14
C ASN A 121 13.03 -11.75 7.80
N TYR A 122 12.60 -10.54 8.15
CA TYR A 122 13.41 -9.33 7.99
C TYR A 122 14.70 -9.39 8.83
N TYR A 123 14.61 -9.83 10.10
CA TYR A 123 15.77 -10.09 10.95
C TYR A 123 16.76 -11.08 10.31
N ASN A 124 16.27 -12.22 9.80
CA ASN A 124 17.14 -13.22 9.16
C ASN A 124 17.88 -12.66 7.94
N GLN A 125 17.23 -11.78 7.17
CA GLN A 125 17.87 -11.09 6.04
C GLN A 125 18.91 -10.06 6.51
N LEU A 126 18.65 -9.33 7.60
CA LEU A 126 19.64 -8.42 8.21
C LEU A 126 20.87 -9.19 8.68
N GLU A 127 20.67 -10.28 9.40
CA GLU A 127 21.77 -11.14 9.88
C GLU A 127 22.57 -11.75 8.73
N SER A 128 21.90 -12.19 7.66
CA SER A 128 22.57 -12.72 6.47
C SER A 128 23.37 -11.66 5.71
N SER A 129 23.07 -10.38 5.91
CA SER A 129 23.73 -9.25 5.25
C SER A 129 24.59 -8.41 6.17
N LYS A 130 24.84 -8.84 7.41
CA LYS A 130 25.60 -8.06 8.40
C LYS A 130 27.04 -7.75 7.98
N ASP A 131 27.64 -8.55 7.11
CA ASP A 131 29.00 -8.30 6.61
C ASP A 131 29.05 -7.40 5.36
N ARG A 132 27.90 -6.84 4.95
CA ARG A 132 27.82 -5.82 3.90
C ARG A 132 28.72 -4.63 4.23
N ILE A 133 29.52 -4.24 3.25
CA ILE A 133 30.35 -3.03 3.31
C ILE A 133 29.46 -1.80 3.21
N LEU A 134 29.55 -0.91 4.20
CA LEU A 134 28.87 0.39 4.22
C LEU A 134 29.77 1.50 3.68
N ILE A 135 31.07 1.44 3.98
CA ILE A 135 32.08 2.39 3.50
C ILE A 135 33.35 1.61 3.12
N GLY A 136 33.83 1.79 1.89
CA GLY A 136 35.08 1.17 1.42
C GLY A 136 36.32 1.85 2.02
N ASN A 137 37.43 1.11 2.11
CA ASN A 137 38.71 1.58 2.65
C ASN A 137 39.76 1.91 1.56
N GLU A 138 39.30 2.30 0.38
CA GLU A 138 40.16 2.70 -0.75
C GLU A 138 40.04 4.21 -1.06
N PRO A 139 40.17 5.11 -0.05
CA PRO A 139 40.20 6.54 -0.33
C PRO A 139 41.45 6.91 -1.14
N GLN A 140 41.31 7.94 -1.97
CA GLN A 140 42.40 8.57 -2.70
C GLN A 140 42.68 9.96 -2.12
N ASP A 141 43.88 10.49 -2.34
CA ASP A 141 44.28 11.84 -1.89
C ASP A 141 43.41 12.91 -2.57
N THR A 142 43.13 12.71 -3.85
CA THR A 142 42.18 13.51 -4.63
C THR A 142 41.12 12.64 -5.27
N GLY A 143 39.86 13.06 -5.23
CA GLY A 143 38.74 12.35 -5.87
C GLY A 143 38.01 11.44 -4.89
N THR A 144 38.16 10.12 -5.04
CA THR A 144 37.36 9.13 -4.32
C THR A 144 37.55 9.21 -2.81
N LYS A 145 36.45 9.52 -2.10
CA LYS A 145 36.39 9.49 -0.63
C LYS A 145 36.09 8.08 -0.12
N GLY A 146 36.59 7.76 1.05
CA GLY A 146 36.43 6.47 1.70
C GLY A 146 36.73 6.54 3.19
N LEU A 147 36.93 5.38 3.80
CA LEU A 147 37.22 5.24 5.22
C LEU A 147 38.70 5.54 5.49
N ILE A 148 38.94 6.51 6.37
CA ILE A 148 40.28 6.96 6.75
C ILE A 148 40.50 6.81 8.27
N LYS A 149 41.77 6.67 8.65
CA LYS A 149 42.26 6.76 10.03
C LYS A 149 43.38 7.79 10.15
N ALA A 150 43.69 8.20 11.37
CA ALA A 150 44.83 9.06 11.62
C ALA A 150 46.12 8.27 11.40
N ASP A 151 47.12 8.92 10.79
CA ASP A 151 48.51 8.49 10.95
C ASP A 151 49.01 8.85 12.36
N THR A 152 50.24 8.46 12.67
CA THR A 152 50.94 8.63 13.94
C THR A 152 50.97 10.09 14.43
N ASP A 153 50.92 11.07 13.52
CA ASP A 153 50.92 12.50 13.83
C ASP A 153 49.54 13.08 14.20
N GLY A 154 48.46 12.30 14.07
CA GLY A 154 47.10 12.71 14.40
C GLY A 154 46.44 13.68 13.41
N THR A 155 47.12 14.11 12.35
CA THR A 155 46.65 15.15 11.42
C THR A 155 46.61 14.68 9.97
N THR A 156 47.48 13.76 9.59
CA THR A 156 47.53 13.13 8.27
C THR A 156 46.51 11.98 8.21
N ALA A 157 45.74 11.93 7.12
CA ALA A 157 44.82 10.83 6.87
C ALA A 157 45.48 9.74 6.04
N VAL A 158 45.37 8.49 6.51
CA VAL A 158 45.72 7.29 5.74
C VAL A 158 44.48 6.40 5.58
N ALA A 159 44.50 5.51 4.59
CA ALA A 159 43.43 4.54 4.41
C ALA A 159 43.25 3.67 5.66
N ALA A 160 42.01 3.35 6.00
CA ALA A 160 41.71 2.41 7.07
C ALA A 160 42.14 0.98 6.70
N ASP A 161 42.45 0.16 7.70
CA ASP A 161 42.99 -1.20 7.49
C ASP A 161 41.97 -2.16 6.88
N ALA A 162 40.68 -1.88 7.04
CA ALA A 162 39.57 -2.67 6.52
C ALA A 162 38.38 -1.76 6.20
N PRO A 163 37.48 -2.16 5.28
CA PRO A 163 36.23 -1.46 5.05
C PRO A 163 35.32 -1.53 6.29
N LEU A 164 34.43 -0.54 6.43
CA LEU A 164 33.46 -0.51 7.51
C LEU A 164 32.25 -1.36 7.12
N LYS A 165 31.99 -2.43 7.88
CA LYS A 165 30.84 -3.31 7.68
C LYS A 165 29.70 -2.97 8.63
N LEU A 166 28.49 -3.44 8.31
CA LEU A 166 27.34 -3.25 9.20
C LEU A 166 27.55 -3.93 10.57
N SER A 167 28.15 -5.13 10.58
CA SER A 167 28.50 -5.90 11.78
C SER A 167 29.55 -5.21 12.67
N ASP A 168 30.33 -4.28 12.12
CA ASP A 168 31.24 -3.45 12.93
C ASP A 168 30.48 -2.43 13.78
N ILE A 169 29.25 -2.07 13.40
CA ILE A 169 28.49 -0.96 14.00
C ILE A 169 27.33 -1.48 14.82
N PHE A 170 26.62 -2.50 14.34
CA PHE A 170 25.41 -3.01 14.98
C PHE A 170 25.44 -4.52 15.18
N THR A 171 24.86 -4.96 16.30
CA THR A 171 24.44 -6.36 16.54
C THR A 171 22.92 -6.43 16.51
N PHE A 172 22.35 -7.40 15.79
CA PHE A 172 20.90 -7.58 15.72
C PHE A 172 20.44 -8.70 16.66
N SER A 173 19.23 -8.56 17.19
CA SER A 173 18.57 -9.61 17.96
C SER A 173 17.07 -9.57 17.75
N TYR A 174 16.42 -10.74 17.81
CA TYR A 174 14.97 -10.86 17.68
C TYR A 174 14.40 -11.71 18.81
N ASP A 175 13.39 -11.17 19.50
CA ASP A 175 12.64 -11.87 20.53
C ASP A 175 11.35 -12.45 19.92
N GLU A 176 11.24 -13.78 19.86
CA GLU A 176 10.08 -14.45 19.29
C GLU A 176 8.81 -14.31 20.13
N VAL A 177 8.96 -14.13 21.45
CA VAL A 177 7.86 -14.01 22.39
C VAL A 177 7.25 -12.63 22.28
N THR A 178 8.07 -11.59 22.41
CA THR A 178 7.60 -10.20 22.36
C THR A 178 7.44 -9.67 20.95
N GLY A 179 8.07 -10.28 19.95
CA GLY A 179 8.05 -9.83 18.57
C GLY A 179 8.88 -8.56 18.35
N VAL A 180 9.94 -8.34 19.14
CA VAL A 180 10.77 -7.15 19.08
C VAL A 180 12.10 -7.47 18.40
N LEU A 181 12.43 -6.71 17.35
CA LEU A 181 13.74 -6.67 16.70
C LEU A 181 14.54 -5.48 17.26
N LYS A 182 15.78 -5.74 17.67
CA LYS A 182 16.70 -4.70 18.14
C LYS A 182 17.95 -4.62 17.28
N ALA A 183 18.48 -3.41 17.12
CA ALA A 183 19.82 -3.15 16.60
C ALA A 183 20.60 -2.34 17.65
N GLU A 184 21.60 -2.97 18.26
CA GLU A 184 22.40 -2.39 19.33
C GLU A 184 23.78 -1.98 18.82
N PRO A 185 24.26 -0.76 19.10
CA PRO A 185 25.61 -0.35 18.75
C PRO A 185 26.67 -1.27 19.37
N THR A 186 27.73 -1.56 18.62
CA THR A 186 28.88 -2.33 19.13
C THR A 186 29.84 -1.44 19.93
N SER A 187 30.90 -2.05 20.49
CA SER A 187 31.98 -1.32 21.16
C SER A 187 32.80 -0.40 20.22
N LYS A 188 32.70 -0.56 18.89
CA LYS A 188 33.32 0.38 17.94
C LYS A 188 32.54 1.69 17.80
N VAL A 189 31.36 1.78 18.40
CA VAL A 189 30.55 3.00 18.46
C VAL A 189 30.61 3.59 19.86
N SER A 190 30.86 4.89 19.96
CA SER A 190 30.78 5.64 21.22
C SER A 190 30.16 7.00 20.96
N ALA A 191 29.24 7.43 21.83
CA ALA A 191 28.51 8.69 21.71
C ALA A 191 27.88 8.91 20.30
N GLY A 192 27.42 7.83 19.65
CA GLY A 192 26.83 7.88 18.31
C GLY A 192 27.83 8.10 17.18
N LYS A 193 29.11 7.83 17.41
CA LYS A 193 30.18 7.97 16.43
C LYS A 193 31.00 6.69 16.30
N VAL A 194 31.45 6.37 15.09
CA VAL A 194 32.42 5.30 14.86
C VAL A 194 33.78 5.74 15.37
N GLN A 195 34.36 5.00 16.31
CA GLN A 195 35.58 5.39 17.01
C GLN A 195 36.81 5.26 16.11
N GLY A 196 37.68 6.29 16.13
CA GLY A 196 38.99 6.28 15.48
C GLY A 196 38.97 6.35 13.94
N LEU A 197 37.79 6.33 13.33
CA LEU A 197 37.60 6.31 11.87
C LEU A 197 36.76 7.51 11.42
N LYS A 198 37.08 8.02 10.23
CA LYS A 198 36.38 9.13 9.59
C LYS A 198 36.12 8.82 8.12
N TYR A 199 35.24 9.60 7.49
CA TYR A 199 35.01 9.57 6.05
C TYR A 199 35.70 10.75 5.36
N GLY A 200 36.51 10.48 4.33
CA GLY A 200 37.26 11.52 3.64
C GLY A 200 38.27 10.98 2.62
N ASN A 201 39.17 11.87 2.22
CA ASN A 201 40.32 11.57 1.36
C ASN A 201 41.56 11.28 2.23
N THR A 202 42.54 10.54 1.69
CA THR A 202 43.87 10.46 2.33
C THR A 202 44.63 11.77 2.14
N GLY A 203 45.79 11.93 2.80
CA GLY A 203 46.68 13.07 2.59
C GLY A 203 46.89 13.95 3.82
N ALA A 204 47.81 14.91 3.70
CA ALA A 204 48.17 15.82 4.77
C ALA A 204 46.96 16.66 5.21
N THR A 205 46.78 16.85 6.52
CA THR A 205 45.68 17.61 7.14
C THR A 205 44.26 17.05 6.96
N ASN A 206 44.08 16.06 6.07
CA ASN A 206 42.77 15.52 5.71
C ASN A 206 42.09 14.71 6.83
N TYR A 207 42.82 14.30 7.87
CA TYR A 207 42.18 13.64 9.01
C TYR A 207 41.40 14.63 9.88
N THR A 208 41.89 15.87 9.97
CA THR A 208 41.21 16.93 10.73
C THR A 208 39.92 17.36 10.03
N SER A 209 39.96 17.50 8.70
CA SER A 209 38.80 17.88 7.87
C SER A 209 37.86 16.72 7.51
N GLY A 210 38.29 15.47 7.73
CA GLY A 210 37.45 14.28 7.55
C GLY A 210 36.19 14.32 8.42
N ALA A 211 35.08 13.83 7.86
CA ALA A 211 33.80 13.80 8.55
C ALA A 211 33.75 12.65 9.56
N GLU A 212 33.29 12.92 10.77
CA GLU A 212 32.97 11.87 11.73
C GLU A 212 31.77 11.07 11.25
N ILE A 213 31.84 9.74 11.35
CA ILE A 213 30.75 8.87 10.93
C ILE A 213 29.77 8.73 12.09
N SER A 214 28.60 9.34 11.92
CA SER A 214 27.48 9.38 12.84
C SER A 214 26.58 8.16 12.66
N VAL A 215 26.17 7.57 13.77
CA VAL A 215 25.26 6.44 13.85
C VAL A 215 24.24 6.72 14.98
N PRO A 216 23.03 6.13 14.91
CA PRO A 216 22.05 6.20 16.00
C PRO A 216 22.66 5.87 17.37
N THR A 217 22.44 6.77 18.35
CA THR A 217 23.07 6.75 19.68
C THR A 217 22.44 5.77 20.67
N THR A 218 21.18 5.40 20.44
CA THR A 218 20.41 4.48 21.28
C THR A 218 20.08 3.22 20.50
N GLY A 219 20.02 2.07 21.19
CA GLY A 219 19.50 0.83 20.62
C GLY A 219 18.19 1.07 19.89
N LEU A 220 18.15 0.72 18.62
CA LEU A 220 16.98 0.89 17.78
C LEU A 220 16.06 -0.31 17.96
N THR A 221 14.75 -0.07 17.93
CA THR A 221 13.76 -1.13 18.05
C THR A 221 12.71 -1.04 16.95
N LEU A 222 12.39 -2.18 16.35
CA LEU A 222 11.17 -2.41 15.58
C LEU A 222 10.34 -3.47 16.29
N THR A 223 9.05 -3.22 16.45
CA THR A 223 8.14 -4.16 17.11
C THR A 223 7.12 -4.65 16.09
N ALA A 224 6.93 -5.97 16.04
CA ALA A 224 5.80 -6.56 15.35
C ALA A 224 4.54 -6.14 16.09
N ASP A 225 3.81 -5.20 15.52
CA ASP A 225 2.69 -4.58 16.17
C ASP A 225 1.53 -4.43 15.19
N THR A 226 0.41 -5.06 15.52
CA THR A 226 -0.86 -4.88 14.79
C THR A 226 -1.52 -3.54 15.12
N THR A 227 -1.02 -2.82 16.14
CA THR A 227 -1.60 -1.60 16.72
C THR A 227 -0.74 -0.33 16.55
N ALA A 228 0.48 -0.41 16.00
CA ALA A 228 1.41 0.73 15.81
C ALA A 228 0.85 1.92 15.01
N THR A 229 1.39 3.12 15.21
CA THR A 229 0.92 4.37 14.57
C THR A 229 1.76 4.81 13.36
N THR A 230 2.80 4.07 13.01
CA THR A 230 3.76 4.40 11.94
C THR A 230 3.88 3.25 10.93
N ASP A 231 3.78 3.57 9.64
CA ASP A 231 3.83 2.59 8.55
C ASP A 231 5.28 2.30 8.14
N VAL A 232 5.87 1.24 8.68
CA VAL A 232 7.28 0.88 8.40
C VAL A 232 7.34 -0.13 7.27
N ASN A 233 8.01 0.24 6.18
CA ASN A 233 8.25 -0.68 5.07
C ASN A 233 9.50 -1.54 5.33
N ILE A 234 9.29 -2.84 5.56
CA ILE A 234 10.36 -3.83 5.78
C ILE A 234 10.59 -4.74 4.55
N SER A 235 10.08 -4.39 3.37
CA SER A 235 10.19 -5.22 2.16
C SER A 235 11.61 -5.31 1.59
N ASP A 236 12.45 -4.32 1.89
CA ASP A 236 13.84 -4.28 1.44
C ASP A 236 14.78 -4.03 2.62
N VAL A 237 15.54 -5.06 3.00
CA VAL A 237 16.57 -4.98 4.04
C VAL A 237 17.74 -4.07 3.66
N MET A 238 17.98 -3.87 2.35
CA MET A 238 19.06 -3.01 1.89
C MET A 238 18.73 -1.54 2.12
N SER A 239 17.45 -1.17 2.23
CA SER A 239 16.97 0.19 2.55
C SER A 239 17.43 0.70 3.93
N ALA A 240 17.72 -0.20 4.86
CA ALA A 240 18.11 0.10 6.23
C ALA A 240 19.64 0.20 6.40
N PHE A 241 20.07 0.97 7.40
CA PHE A 241 21.47 1.11 7.79
C PHE A 241 22.39 1.48 6.61
N LYS A 242 21.96 2.46 5.81
CA LYS A 242 22.71 2.99 4.68
C LYS A 242 23.58 4.15 5.12
N PHE A 243 24.80 4.19 4.62
CA PHE A 243 25.60 5.40 4.62
C PHE A 243 25.04 6.40 3.61
N ASN A 244 24.84 7.65 4.02
CA ASN A 244 24.30 8.72 3.16
C ASN A 244 25.31 9.27 2.13
N GLY A 245 26.56 8.79 2.16
CA GLY A 245 27.64 9.28 1.30
C GLY A 245 28.41 10.48 1.87
N THR A 246 28.07 10.95 3.07
CA THR A 246 28.74 12.10 3.69
C THR A 246 29.27 11.76 5.09
N ASP A 247 28.41 11.40 6.02
CA ASP A 247 28.75 11.37 7.43
C ASP A 247 27.80 10.55 8.32
N THR A 248 26.69 10.04 7.79
CA THR A 248 25.64 9.44 8.62
C THR A 248 25.25 8.08 8.08
N ILE A 249 25.09 7.12 8.99
CA ILE A 249 24.51 5.81 8.73
C ILE A 249 23.11 5.79 9.34
N SER A 250 22.10 5.45 8.54
CA SER A 250 20.72 5.39 8.99
C SER A 250 20.44 4.24 9.96
N GLY A 251 19.24 4.20 10.52
CA GLY A 251 18.74 3.07 11.30
C GLY A 251 17.82 2.16 10.50
N PHE A 252 16.83 1.61 11.20
CA PHE A 252 15.66 1.00 10.57
C PHE A 252 14.96 2.00 9.63
N PRO A 253 14.26 1.49 8.58
CA PRO A 253 13.57 2.35 7.64
C PRO A 253 12.55 3.21 8.39
N ALA A 254 12.51 4.50 8.05
CA ALA A 254 11.55 5.41 8.64
C ALA A 254 10.14 4.99 8.21
N GLY A 255 9.22 4.93 9.16
CA GLY A 255 7.82 4.74 8.82
C GLY A 255 7.24 6.01 8.20
N SER A 256 6.30 5.84 7.26
CA SER A 256 5.46 6.96 6.83
C SER A 256 4.36 7.22 7.86
N SER A 257 3.88 8.46 7.92
CA SER A 257 2.67 8.75 8.69
C SER A 257 1.52 8.00 8.05
N ALA A 258 0.86 7.14 8.82
CA ALA A 258 -0.32 6.44 8.35
C ALA A 258 -1.39 7.47 7.96
N SER A 259 -1.98 7.35 6.76
CA SER A 259 -3.11 8.19 6.39
C SER A 259 -4.41 7.51 6.78
N THR A 260 -5.42 8.33 7.08
CA THR A 260 -6.80 7.87 7.23
C THR A 260 -7.52 8.14 5.92
N LEU A 261 -8.15 7.11 5.38
CA LEU A 261 -8.93 7.15 4.16
C LEU A 261 -10.36 6.69 4.42
N ARG A 262 -11.25 7.05 3.51
CA ARG A 262 -12.68 6.79 3.58
C ARG A 262 -13.15 6.12 2.29
N ALA A 263 -13.81 4.98 2.43
CA ALA A 263 -14.46 4.29 1.31
C ALA A 263 -15.96 4.17 1.55
N SER A 264 -16.75 4.40 0.51
CA SER A 264 -18.19 4.10 0.50
C SER A 264 -18.41 2.89 -0.38
N ILE A 265 -18.91 1.80 0.20
CA ILE A 265 -19.18 0.54 -0.51
C ILE A 265 -20.69 0.31 -0.51
N LYS A 266 -21.32 0.40 -1.67
CA LYS A 266 -22.77 0.18 -1.83
C LYS A 266 -23.04 -1.21 -2.40
N VAL A 267 -23.82 -2.03 -1.69
CA VAL A 267 -24.32 -3.31 -2.17
C VAL A 267 -25.75 -3.14 -2.67
N ILE A 268 -26.00 -3.50 -3.92
CA ILE A 268 -27.30 -3.37 -4.59
C ILE A 268 -27.78 -4.73 -5.10
N ASN A 269 -29.09 -4.95 -5.12
CA ASN A 269 -29.66 -6.07 -5.86
C ASN A 269 -29.70 -5.69 -7.35
N ALA A 270 -28.72 -6.20 -8.09
CA ALA A 270 -28.59 -5.99 -9.53
C ALA A 270 -28.19 -7.28 -10.20
N LYS A 271 -28.65 -7.46 -11.44
CA LYS A 271 -28.23 -8.54 -12.32
C LYS A 271 -26.94 -8.14 -13.05
N GLU A 272 -25.91 -8.98 -12.96
CA GLU A 272 -24.70 -8.88 -13.78
C GLU A 272 -24.96 -9.41 -15.20
N GLU A 273 -24.68 -8.59 -16.21
CA GLU A 273 -24.60 -8.99 -17.61
C GLU A 273 -23.18 -8.64 -18.10
N SER A 274 -22.34 -9.65 -18.33
CA SER A 274 -20.98 -9.48 -18.84
C SER A 274 -20.95 -9.68 -20.35
N ILE A 275 -20.34 -8.73 -21.05
CA ILE A 275 -20.16 -8.77 -22.50
C ILE A 275 -18.69 -8.63 -22.83
N ASP A 276 -18.15 -9.62 -23.54
CA ASP A 276 -16.82 -9.49 -24.15
C ASP A 276 -16.93 -8.60 -25.38
N VAL A 277 -16.16 -7.51 -25.37
CA VAL A 277 -15.98 -6.61 -26.51
C VAL A 277 -14.60 -6.86 -27.11
N ASP A 278 -14.59 -7.46 -28.29
CA ASP A 278 -13.42 -7.58 -29.18
C ASP A 278 -13.52 -6.62 -30.37
N SER A 279 -12.43 -6.51 -31.15
CA SER A 279 -12.36 -5.66 -32.37
C SER A 279 -13.40 -5.96 -33.45
N SER A 280 -14.13 -7.07 -33.35
CA SER A 280 -15.15 -7.51 -34.31
C SER A 280 -16.59 -7.37 -33.78
N SER A 281 -16.78 -6.95 -32.52
CA SER A 281 -18.04 -7.07 -31.78
C SER A 281 -18.75 -5.73 -31.51
N HIS A 282 -18.56 -4.71 -32.34
CA HIS A 282 -19.18 -3.37 -32.15
C HIS A 282 -20.69 -3.42 -31.80
N ARG A 283 -21.41 -4.42 -32.31
CA ARG A 283 -22.84 -4.64 -32.06
C ARG A 283 -23.17 -4.94 -30.60
N THR A 284 -22.32 -5.59 -29.81
CA THR A 284 -22.69 -6.05 -28.46
C THR A 284 -22.66 -4.94 -27.41
N ALA A 285 -21.76 -3.96 -27.54
CA ALA A 285 -21.74 -2.76 -26.69
C ALA A 285 -22.86 -1.79 -27.07
N GLU A 286 -23.17 -1.67 -28.37
CA GLU A 286 -24.28 -0.88 -28.89
C GLU A 286 -25.64 -1.44 -28.40
N ASP A 287 -25.83 -2.77 -28.47
CA ASP A 287 -27.03 -3.45 -27.96
C ASP A 287 -27.27 -3.17 -26.45
N LEU A 288 -26.21 -3.04 -25.65
CA LEU A 288 -26.33 -2.65 -24.24
C LEU A 288 -26.73 -1.18 -24.07
N ALA A 289 -26.13 -0.28 -24.86
CA ALA A 289 -26.46 1.14 -24.83
C ALA A 289 -27.91 1.41 -25.31
N GLU A 290 -28.44 0.56 -26.20
CA GLU A 290 -29.84 0.57 -26.64
C GLU A 290 -30.81 -0.04 -25.63
N LYS A 291 -30.36 -1.02 -24.83
CA LYS A 291 -31.18 -1.70 -23.82
C LYS A 291 -31.22 -0.96 -22.48
N TYR A 292 -30.17 -0.23 -22.14
CA TYR A 292 -30.01 0.39 -20.82
C TYR A 292 -29.68 1.89 -20.91
N VAL A 293 -30.12 2.64 -19.91
CA VAL A 293 -29.78 4.05 -19.74
C VAL A 293 -28.60 4.14 -18.78
N PHE A 294 -27.46 4.67 -19.24
CA PHE A 294 -26.29 4.93 -18.39
C PHE A 294 -26.21 6.42 -18.04
N LYS A 295 -25.58 6.75 -16.92
CA LYS A 295 -25.27 8.14 -16.59
C LYS A 295 -24.16 8.63 -17.54
N PRO A 296 -24.37 9.70 -18.33
CA PRO A 296 -23.38 10.17 -19.29
C PRO A 296 -22.02 10.49 -18.66
N GLU A 297 -22.03 11.03 -17.43
CA GLU A 297 -20.82 11.35 -16.68
C GLU A 297 -19.97 10.11 -16.39
N ASP A 298 -20.60 8.99 -16.01
CA ASP A 298 -19.88 7.76 -15.65
C ASP A 298 -19.26 7.13 -16.90
N VAL A 299 -20.00 7.13 -18.02
CA VAL A 299 -19.49 6.66 -19.33
C VAL A 299 -18.30 7.49 -19.79
N ASN A 300 -18.39 8.83 -19.67
CA ASN A 300 -17.30 9.73 -20.08
C ASN A 300 -16.05 9.54 -19.21
N LYS A 301 -16.19 9.46 -17.89
CA LYS A 301 -15.05 9.24 -16.97
C LYS A 301 -14.34 7.93 -17.26
N THR A 302 -15.10 6.87 -17.53
CA THR A 302 -14.53 5.57 -17.94
C THR A 302 -13.78 5.68 -19.28
N TYR A 303 -14.35 6.39 -20.25
CA TYR A 303 -13.72 6.59 -21.55
C TYR A 303 -12.41 7.38 -21.45
N GLU A 304 -12.38 8.43 -20.63
CA GLU A 304 -11.17 9.21 -20.33
C GLU A 304 -10.11 8.32 -19.67
N ALA A 305 -10.47 7.57 -18.62
CA ALA A 305 -9.56 6.64 -17.96
C ALA A 305 -8.97 5.58 -18.91
N LEU A 306 -9.78 5.07 -19.86
CA LEU A 306 -9.31 4.10 -20.86
C LEU A 306 -8.35 4.76 -21.85
N THR A 307 -8.61 6.01 -22.20
CA THR A 307 -7.76 6.81 -23.09
C THR A 307 -6.41 7.11 -22.45
N ASP A 308 -6.40 7.51 -21.18
CA ASP A 308 -5.18 7.81 -20.43
C ASP A 308 -4.34 6.54 -20.22
N LEU A 309 -4.99 5.41 -19.91
CA LEU A 309 -4.31 4.12 -19.82
C LEU A 309 -3.69 3.72 -21.16
N TYR A 310 -4.42 3.88 -22.26
CA TYR A 310 -3.93 3.49 -23.58
C TYR A 310 -2.80 4.38 -24.10
N LYS A 311 -2.91 5.71 -23.90
CA LYS A 311 -1.96 6.68 -24.45
C LYS A 311 -0.75 6.92 -23.56
N GLU A 312 -0.98 6.97 -22.25
CA GLU A 312 0.00 7.47 -21.27
C GLU A 312 0.41 6.40 -20.26
N GLY A 313 -0.26 5.24 -20.26
CA GLY A 313 -0.01 4.17 -19.29
C GLY A 313 -0.49 4.50 -17.87
N ILE A 314 -1.33 5.53 -17.72
CA ILE A 314 -1.85 5.98 -16.42
C ILE A 314 -2.98 5.04 -15.99
N THR A 315 -2.82 4.41 -14.82
CA THR A 315 -3.82 3.49 -14.28
C THR A 315 -4.90 4.24 -13.51
N SER A 316 -6.14 3.75 -13.60
CA SER A 316 -7.30 4.30 -12.90
C SER A 316 -8.00 3.20 -12.12
N ASN A 317 -8.60 3.56 -10.98
CA ASN A 317 -9.45 2.65 -10.21
C ASN A 317 -10.77 2.29 -10.92
N LEU A 318 -11.09 2.96 -12.03
CA LEU A 318 -12.25 2.66 -12.88
C LEU A 318 -12.01 1.47 -13.83
N ILE A 319 -10.76 1.05 -14.00
CA ILE A 319 -10.37 -0.03 -14.93
C ILE A 319 -9.62 -1.09 -14.14
N THR A 320 -10.16 -2.31 -14.13
CA THR A 320 -9.51 -3.47 -13.52
C THR A 320 -8.99 -4.42 -14.60
N GLN A 321 -8.11 -5.34 -14.23
CA GLN A 321 -7.73 -6.46 -15.10
C GLN A 321 -8.26 -7.77 -14.51
N ASP A 322 -8.94 -8.56 -15.34
CA ASP A 322 -9.36 -9.92 -15.00
C ASP A 322 -9.00 -10.86 -16.16
N GLY A 323 -8.27 -11.94 -15.87
CA GLY A 323 -7.83 -12.90 -16.90
C GLY A 323 -7.02 -12.29 -18.06
N GLY A 324 -6.28 -11.20 -17.82
CA GLY A 324 -5.49 -10.49 -18.85
C GLY A 324 -6.33 -9.56 -19.76
N LYS A 325 -7.61 -9.38 -19.45
CA LYS A 325 -8.54 -8.44 -20.12
C LYS A 325 -8.74 -7.20 -19.27
N TYR A 326 -8.88 -6.04 -19.91
CA TYR A 326 -9.37 -4.85 -19.21
C TYR A 326 -10.88 -4.99 -18.95
N GLN A 327 -11.28 -4.70 -17.72
CA GLN A 327 -12.66 -4.77 -17.30
C GLN A 327 -13.13 -3.40 -16.82
N VAL A 328 -14.35 -3.08 -17.22
CA VAL A 328 -15.08 -1.88 -16.81
C VAL A 328 -16.43 -2.32 -16.26
N VAL A 329 -16.86 -1.66 -15.19
CA VAL A 329 -18.19 -1.86 -14.61
C VAL A 329 -18.98 -0.57 -14.75
N LEU A 330 -20.13 -0.64 -15.44
CA LEU A 330 -21.06 0.49 -15.57
C LEU A 330 -22.41 0.15 -14.94
N PHE A 331 -22.98 1.13 -14.25
CA PHE A 331 -24.29 1.03 -13.60
C PHE A 331 -25.35 1.69 -14.46
N ALA A 332 -26.32 0.90 -14.91
CA ALA A 332 -27.47 1.43 -15.62
C ALA A 332 -28.45 2.07 -14.64
N GLN A 333 -28.90 3.29 -14.96
CA GLN A 333 -29.96 3.99 -14.24
C GLN A 333 -31.35 3.37 -14.48
N GLY A 334 -31.50 2.60 -15.55
CA GLY A 334 -32.75 1.92 -15.89
C GLY A 334 -32.66 1.18 -17.21
N LYS A 335 -33.72 0.46 -17.55
CA LYS A 335 -33.91 -0.09 -18.90
C LYS A 335 -34.53 0.98 -19.79
N ARG A 336 -34.06 1.09 -21.02
CA ARG A 336 -34.75 1.90 -22.04
C ARG A 336 -36.09 1.25 -22.33
N LEU A 337 -37.14 2.05 -22.41
CA LEU A 337 -38.43 1.59 -22.89
C LEU A 337 -38.25 1.25 -24.38
N THR A 338 -38.38 -0.02 -24.73
CA THR A 338 -38.41 -0.43 -26.13
C THR A 338 -39.77 -0.02 -26.70
N THR A 339 -39.80 1.06 -27.48
CA THR A 339 -40.90 1.25 -28.42
C THR A 339 -40.82 0.12 -29.43
N LYS A 340 -41.72 -0.85 -29.34
CA LYS A 340 -41.93 -1.84 -30.40
C LYS A 340 -42.27 -1.05 -31.68
N GLY A 341 -41.32 -1.01 -32.62
CA GLY A 341 -41.59 -0.72 -34.02
C GLY A 341 -42.05 -1.99 -34.72
#